data_AF-A0A952NYT0-F1
#
_entry.id   AF-A0A952NYT0-F1
#
_cell.length_a   1.000
_cell.length_b   1.000
_cell.length_c   1.000
_cell.angle_alpha   90.00
_cell.angle_beta   90.00
_cell.angle_gamma   90.00
#
_symmetry.space_group_name_H-M   'P 1'
#
loop_
_entity.id
_entity.type
_entity.pdbx_description
1 polymer ?
#
loop_
_entity_poly.entity_id
_entity_poly.type
_entity_poly.pdbx_seq_one_letter_code
_entity_poly.pdbx_strand_id
1 'polypeptide(L)'
;WTVSVVMGLLLTSLVACGPRQNSFQMTDAEAIALPGGDIDPTVFDRTETPKPTTEPSPKRDTNVTPKGPEQIPVLPRKETVVQALENGPYPQDRDESQLDKIRTRVTPGGLYDSVGRPRRDYSKRLQERFGARLNQPITKDKISAGDLTKSQKIFREIQRAVDRNRGLQESELMFMASAQAIEQSKKFEASGDIAKSGAWTIATEGTAKRHGFGNVPCAEFMSEVIRQAYARAGYDLTVDFNDKNKNNLIWKETASVTGLSKALFKAGWVPYSAHEFRAPVGAIMFHTLGLSPSHTYAAAGLDGLLIVDNGAPKGRDLRQTKAKTMNLMFNTGFFMLPPGITPYRWSDEKIPMS
;
A
#
# COMPACT_ATOMS: atom_id res chain seq x y z
N TRP A 1 14.72 -58.09 13.01
CA TRP A 1 14.90 -58.71 11.69
C TRP A 1 13.76 -59.69 11.47
N THR A 2 12.68 -59.21 10.86
CA THR A 2 11.55 -60.01 10.41
C THR A 2 10.88 -59.20 9.31
N VAL A 3 10.77 -59.83 8.13
CA VAL A 3 10.27 -59.28 6.87
C VAL A 3 8.99 -60.01 6.51
N SER A 4 7.96 -59.27 6.09
CA SER A 4 6.81 -59.62 5.22
C SER A 4 6.15 -58.28 4.87
N VAL A 5 6.19 -57.66 3.68
CA VAL A 5 5.90 -58.02 2.28
C VAL A 5 4.43 -58.33 1.99
N VAL A 6 3.97 -57.70 0.89
CA VAL A 6 2.78 -57.93 0.03
C VAL A 6 1.67 -56.86 0.22
N MET A 7 1.62 -55.81 -0.63
CA MET A 7 0.93 -55.72 -1.96
C MET A 7 -0.59 -55.62 -1.78
N GLY A 8 -1.38 -54.72 -2.37
CA GLY A 8 -1.27 -53.70 -3.40
C GLY A 8 -2.71 -53.40 -3.85
N LEU A 9 -3.00 -52.24 -4.46
CA LEU A 9 -3.91 -52.11 -5.62
C LEU A 9 -4.15 -50.64 -5.99
N LEU A 10 -3.92 -50.39 -7.28
CA LEU A 10 -4.37 -49.24 -8.04
C LEU A 10 -5.90 -49.18 -8.12
N LEU A 11 -6.45 -47.96 -8.19
CA LEU A 11 -7.52 -47.68 -9.13
C LEU A 11 -7.48 -46.22 -9.60
N THR A 12 -7.34 -46.10 -10.92
CA THR A 12 -7.42 -44.92 -11.77
C THR A 12 -8.84 -44.37 -11.83
N SER A 13 -8.99 -43.04 -11.97
CA SER A 13 -10.06 -42.41 -12.76
C SER A 13 -9.66 -40.99 -13.20
N LEU A 14 -9.53 -40.83 -14.51
CA LEU A 14 -9.44 -39.60 -15.29
C LEU A 14 -10.86 -39.15 -15.64
N VAL A 15 -11.26 -37.90 -15.36
CA VAL A 15 -12.27 -37.14 -16.16
C VAL A 15 -11.99 -35.63 -16.13
N ALA A 16 -11.67 -35.13 -17.33
CA ALA A 16 -12.00 -33.87 -18.02
C ALA A 16 -12.08 -32.47 -17.33
N CYS A 17 -11.32 -31.58 -17.97
CA CYS A 17 -11.52 -30.15 -18.26
C CYS A 17 -12.87 -29.47 -17.95
N GLY A 18 -12.75 -28.27 -17.36
CA GLY A 18 -13.70 -27.16 -17.50
C GLY A 18 -13.25 -25.93 -16.69
N PRO A 19 -13.16 -24.72 -17.26
CA PRO A 19 -12.79 -23.52 -16.52
C PRO A 19 -13.98 -23.05 -15.67
N ARG A 20 -13.84 -23.08 -14.34
CA ARG A 20 -14.82 -22.45 -13.45
C ARG A 20 -14.62 -20.93 -13.45
N GLN A 21 -15.49 -20.24 -14.17
CA GLN A 21 -15.87 -18.87 -13.85
C GLN A 21 -16.56 -18.87 -12.48
N ASN A 22 -15.90 -18.32 -11.46
CA ASN A 22 -16.58 -17.93 -10.23
C ASN A 22 -16.79 -16.41 -10.25
N SER A 23 -17.92 -16.00 -10.83
CA SER A 23 -18.56 -14.74 -10.50
C SER A 23 -19.12 -14.84 -9.09
N PHE A 24 -18.45 -14.24 -8.10
CA PHE A 24 -19.02 -14.08 -6.77
C PHE A 24 -19.68 -12.71 -6.68
N GLN A 25 -21.01 -12.69 -6.76
CA GLN A 25 -21.82 -11.57 -6.30
C GLN A 25 -21.72 -11.52 -4.77
N MET A 26 -21.16 -10.43 -4.22
CA MET A 26 -21.36 -10.11 -2.82
C MET A 26 -22.77 -9.53 -2.67
N THR A 27 -23.65 -10.30 -2.04
CA THR A 27 -24.90 -9.78 -1.48
C THR A 27 -24.55 -9.00 -0.22
N ASP A 28 -24.77 -7.68 -0.27
CA ASP A 28 -24.79 -6.82 0.90
C ASP A 28 -26.04 -7.13 1.74
N ALA A 29 -25.83 -7.58 2.98
CA ALA A 29 -26.78 -7.40 4.08
C ALA A 29 -26.11 -7.80 5.40
N GLU A 30 -25.57 -6.83 6.13
CA GLU A 30 -25.63 -6.83 7.60
C GLU A 30 -25.50 -5.39 8.08
N ALA A 31 -26.67 -4.77 8.25
CA ALA A 31 -26.86 -3.46 8.83
C ALA A 31 -26.48 -3.51 10.31
N ILE A 32 -25.54 -2.66 10.72
CA ILE A 32 -25.39 -2.26 12.12
C ILE A 32 -26.53 -1.29 12.40
N ALA A 33 -27.50 -1.74 13.18
CA ALA A 33 -28.58 -0.90 13.68
C ALA A 33 -28.02 0.21 14.59
N LEU A 34 -28.27 1.46 14.22
CA LEU A 34 -28.27 2.61 15.12
C LEU A 34 -29.69 3.19 15.16
N PRO A 35 -30.15 3.70 16.30
CA PRO A 35 -31.53 4.15 16.44
C PRO A 35 -31.72 5.55 15.84
N GLY A 36 -32.78 5.70 15.04
CA GLY A 36 -33.41 6.99 14.76
C GLY A 36 -32.86 7.74 13.55
N GLY A 37 -33.56 7.60 12.41
CA GLY A 37 -33.39 8.46 11.24
C GLY A 37 -33.83 7.74 9.98
N ASP A 38 -35.12 7.84 9.64
CA ASP A 38 -35.66 7.34 8.38
C ASP A 38 -34.98 8.04 7.19
N ILE A 39 -34.33 7.25 6.33
CA ILE A 39 -33.85 7.71 5.02
C ILE A 39 -34.29 6.69 3.98
N ASP A 40 -35.02 7.19 2.99
CA ASP A 40 -35.61 6.50 1.84
C ASP A 40 -34.56 5.74 0.99
N PRO A 41 -34.73 4.43 0.75
CA PRO A 41 -33.75 3.60 0.03
C PRO A 41 -33.86 3.63 -1.51
N THR A 42 -34.61 4.54 -2.14
CA THR A 42 -34.87 4.49 -3.60
C THR A 42 -33.87 5.21 -4.52
N VAL A 43 -32.72 5.68 -4.01
CA VAL A 43 -31.78 6.51 -4.82
C VAL A 43 -30.47 5.81 -5.19
N PHE A 44 -30.43 4.49 -5.41
CA PHE A 44 -29.26 3.87 -6.08
C PHE A 44 -29.63 2.58 -6.82
N ASP A 45 -30.38 2.69 -7.92
CA ASP A 45 -30.37 1.64 -8.95
C ASP A 45 -30.50 2.23 -10.35
N ARG A 46 -29.34 2.41 -11.01
CA ARG A 46 -29.23 2.51 -12.48
C ARG A 46 -27.89 1.91 -12.90
N THR A 47 -27.87 0.59 -13.05
CA THR A 47 -26.88 -0.09 -13.89
C THR A 47 -27.51 -0.37 -15.26
N GLU A 48 -27.26 0.49 -16.24
CA GLU A 48 -27.59 0.17 -17.64
C GLU A 48 -26.55 -0.82 -18.18
N THR A 49 -27.00 -2.05 -18.46
CA THR A 49 -26.25 -3.09 -19.17
C THR A 49 -26.36 -2.86 -20.67
N PRO A 50 -25.27 -2.92 -21.46
CA PRO A 50 -25.38 -2.81 -22.91
C PRO A 50 -25.84 -4.14 -23.53
N LYS A 51 -26.85 -4.07 -24.40
CA LYS A 51 -27.35 -5.18 -25.25
C LYS A 51 -26.32 -5.58 -26.31
N PRO A 52 -26.25 -6.88 -26.69
CA PRO A 52 -25.43 -7.33 -27.81
C PRO A 52 -26.14 -7.03 -29.13
N THR A 53 -25.40 -6.49 -30.09
CA THR A 53 -25.82 -6.37 -31.49
C THR A 53 -25.12 -7.46 -32.31
N THR A 54 -25.92 -8.24 -33.03
CA THR A 54 -25.54 -9.23 -34.02
C THR A 54 -25.34 -8.61 -35.41
N GLU A 55 -24.58 -9.33 -36.25
CA GLU A 55 -24.40 -9.24 -37.72
C GLU A 55 -23.09 -8.58 -38.22
N PRO A 56 -22.65 -8.88 -39.46
CA PRO A 56 -22.37 -10.20 -40.02
C PRO A 56 -20.93 -10.29 -40.61
N SER A 57 -20.40 -11.52 -40.74
CA SER A 57 -19.09 -11.78 -41.37
C SER A 57 -19.03 -11.37 -42.85
N PRO A 58 -17.92 -10.77 -43.32
CA PRO A 58 -17.60 -10.76 -44.74
C PRO A 58 -16.50 -11.77 -45.10
N LYS A 59 -16.61 -12.15 -46.38
CA LYS A 59 -16.00 -13.26 -47.12
C LYS A 59 -14.46 -13.25 -47.17
N ARG A 60 -13.92 -14.47 -47.30
CA ARG A 60 -12.57 -14.77 -47.81
C ARG A 60 -12.39 -14.23 -49.22
N ASP A 61 -11.27 -13.56 -49.45
CA ASP A 61 -10.59 -13.56 -50.75
C ASP A 61 -9.17 -14.09 -50.58
N THR A 62 -8.88 -15.13 -51.35
CA THR A 62 -7.58 -15.78 -51.54
C THR A 62 -6.80 -15.03 -52.61
N ASN A 63 -5.55 -14.63 -52.33
CA ASN A 63 -4.40 -14.62 -53.26
C ASN A 63 -3.23 -13.81 -52.68
N VAL A 64 -2.20 -14.45 -52.10
CA VAL A 64 -0.80 -13.99 -52.18
C VAL A 64 0.16 -15.20 -52.08
N THR A 65 1.03 -15.30 -53.08
CA THR A 65 2.15 -16.22 -53.35
C THR A 65 3.24 -16.23 -52.24
N PRO A 66 3.99 -17.32 -52.02
CA PRO A 66 4.85 -17.49 -50.85
C PRO A 66 6.19 -16.75 -50.97
N LYS A 67 6.57 -16.01 -49.92
CA LYS A 67 7.96 -15.58 -49.68
C LYS A 67 8.63 -16.53 -48.67
N GLY A 68 9.91 -16.82 -48.93
CA GLY A 68 10.76 -17.79 -48.20
C GLY A 68 11.05 -17.45 -46.74
N PRO A 69 11.95 -18.22 -46.09
CA PRO A 69 12.03 -18.29 -44.64
C PRO A 69 12.64 -17.02 -44.05
N GLU A 70 11.81 -16.17 -43.44
CA GLU A 70 12.28 -15.08 -42.59
C GLU A 70 12.70 -15.62 -41.22
N GLN A 71 13.87 -15.14 -40.81
CA GLN A 71 14.60 -15.52 -39.61
C GLN A 71 13.77 -15.24 -38.36
N ILE A 72 13.70 -16.26 -37.49
CA ILE A 72 13.19 -16.14 -36.12
C ILE A 72 14.07 -15.10 -35.39
N PRO A 73 13.51 -14.01 -34.81
CA PRO A 73 14.30 -13.13 -33.97
C PRO A 73 14.67 -13.88 -32.68
N VAL A 74 15.96 -14.13 -32.52
CA VAL A 74 16.55 -14.61 -31.27
C VAL A 74 16.27 -13.56 -30.20
N LEU A 75 15.49 -13.93 -29.18
CA LEU A 75 15.27 -13.13 -27.98
C LEU A 75 16.62 -12.83 -27.31
N PRO A 76 16.94 -11.56 -26.97
CA PRO A 76 18.16 -11.27 -26.24
C PRO A 76 18.07 -11.84 -24.82
N ARG A 77 19.18 -12.45 -24.41
CA ARG A 77 19.40 -13.12 -23.12
C ARG A 77 19.16 -12.18 -21.94
N LYS A 78 18.76 -12.80 -20.83
CA LYS A 78 18.69 -12.29 -19.45
C LYS A 78 19.85 -11.32 -19.14
N GLU A 79 19.60 -10.01 -19.12
CA GLU A 79 20.45 -9.04 -18.42
C GLU A 79 19.81 -7.64 -18.22
N THR A 80 18.65 -7.34 -18.82
CA THR A 80 18.13 -5.96 -18.87
C THR A 80 17.23 -5.51 -17.70
N VAL A 81 17.12 -6.27 -16.61
CA VAL A 81 16.23 -5.88 -15.47
C VAL A 81 16.99 -5.20 -14.32
N VAL A 82 18.33 -5.19 -14.34
CA VAL A 82 19.14 -4.63 -13.22
C VAL A 82 19.59 -3.18 -13.48
N GLN A 83 19.61 -2.70 -14.72
CA GLN A 83 20.15 -1.37 -15.05
C GLN A 83 19.19 -0.17 -14.90
N ALA A 84 17.92 -0.39 -14.52
CA ALA A 84 16.99 0.73 -14.26
C ALA A 84 17.10 1.32 -12.84
N LEU A 85 18.00 0.80 -11.99
CA LEU A 85 18.13 1.19 -10.58
C LEU A 85 19.35 2.07 -10.25
N GLU A 86 20.18 2.43 -11.23
CA GLU A 86 21.50 3.07 -10.98
C GLU A 86 21.63 4.54 -11.40
N ASN A 87 20.65 5.16 -12.07
CA ASN A 87 20.83 6.53 -12.57
C ASN A 87 19.87 7.55 -11.97
N GLY A 88 20.30 8.15 -10.88
CA GLY A 88 19.85 9.44 -10.34
C GLY A 88 20.70 9.81 -9.13
N PRO A 89 21.53 10.87 -9.17
CA PRO A 89 22.45 11.17 -8.09
C PRO A 89 21.66 11.75 -6.91
N TYR A 90 21.68 11.04 -5.78
CA TYR A 90 21.41 11.67 -4.49
C TYR A 90 22.72 12.35 -4.06
N PRO A 91 22.78 13.69 -3.94
CA PRO A 91 23.96 14.36 -3.41
C PRO A 91 24.13 13.93 -1.95
N GLN A 92 25.28 13.33 -1.63
CA GLN A 92 25.59 12.83 -0.29
C GLN A 92 25.91 13.95 0.72
N ASP A 93 26.06 15.19 0.25
CA ASP A 93 26.29 16.35 1.11
C ASP A 93 25.23 17.42 0.80
N ARG A 94 24.27 17.62 1.70
CA ARG A 94 23.40 18.80 1.64
C ARG A 94 23.71 19.72 2.81
N ASP A 95 24.40 20.81 2.49
CA ASP A 95 24.42 22.04 3.25
C ASP A 95 22.97 22.51 3.52
N GLU A 96 22.62 22.77 4.78
CA GLU A 96 21.29 23.24 5.21
C GLU A 96 20.86 24.51 4.46
N SER A 97 21.81 25.32 3.98
CA SER A 97 21.53 26.52 3.18
C SER A 97 20.86 26.23 1.82
N GLN A 98 20.95 24.98 1.34
CA GLN A 98 20.27 24.53 0.12
C GLN A 98 18.81 24.11 0.37
N LEU A 99 18.43 23.73 1.59
CA LEU A 99 17.04 23.38 1.92
C LEU A 99 16.12 24.61 1.83
N ASP A 100 16.60 25.79 2.25
CA ASP A 100 15.85 27.04 2.12
C ASP A 100 15.77 27.57 0.67
N LYS A 101 16.78 27.29 -0.16
CA LYS A 101 16.73 27.58 -1.61
C LYS A 101 15.84 26.60 -2.39
N ILE A 102 15.66 25.37 -1.90
CA ILE A 102 14.72 24.39 -2.45
C ILE A 102 13.26 24.71 -2.05
N ARG A 103 13.03 25.36 -0.90
CA ARG A 103 11.70 25.86 -0.50
C ARG A 103 11.12 26.91 -1.46
N THR A 104 11.96 27.63 -2.19
CA THR A 104 11.56 28.80 -2.99
C THR A 104 11.42 28.55 -4.50
N ARG A 105 11.61 27.32 -5.00
CA ARG A 105 11.29 27.00 -6.39
C ARG A 105 10.51 25.68 -6.51
N VAL A 106 9.39 25.80 -7.23
CA VAL A 106 8.45 24.76 -7.67
C VAL A 106 7.31 24.47 -6.69
N THR A 107 6.16 25.08 -6.96
CA THR A 107 4.86 24.64 -6.43
C THR A 107 4.59 23.22 -6.94
N PRO A 108 4.35 22.23 -6.07
CA PRO A 108 4.02 20.87 -6.51
C PRO A 108 2.67 20.86 -7.26
N GLY A 109 2.70 21.05 -8.58
CA GLY A 109 1.61 20.78 -9.53
C GLY A 109 0.22 21.30 -9.18
N GLY A 110 0.09 22.40 -8.42
CA GLY A 110 -1.21 22.96 -8.00
C GLY A 110 -2.00 22.10 -7.00
N LEU A 111 -1.43 20.99 -6.49
CA LEU A 111 -2.09 20.10 -5.52
C LEU A 111 -1.75 20.43 -4.08
N TYR A 112 -0.55 20.95 -3.85
CA TYR A 112 -0.05 21.38 -2.55
C TYR A 112 0.24 22.88 -2.58
N ASP A 113 0.12 23.55 -1.44
CA ASP A 113 0.60 24.91 -1.28
C ASP A 113 2.11 24.94 -0.96
N SER A 114 2.66 26.13 -0.76
CA SER A 114 4.10 26.32 -0.54
C SER A 114 4.61 25.70 0.77
N VAL A 115 3.73 25.36 1.71
CA VAL A 115 4.11 24.71 2.97
C VAL A 115 3.90 23.20 2.95
N GLY A 116 3.44 22.64 1.82
CA GLY A 116 3.17 21.21 1.68
C GLY A 116 1.77 20.80 2.12
N ARG A 117 0.86 21.75 2.39
CA ARG A 117 -0.54 21.43 2.71
C ARG A 117 -1.30 21.10 1.42
N PRO A 118 -2.07 19.99 1.38
CA PRO A 118 -2.97 19.71 0.27
C PRO A 118 -3.96 20.87 0.08
N ARG A 119 -4.03 21.42 -1.14
CA ARG A 119 -4.98 22.47 -1.50
C ARG A 119 -6.41 21.94 -1.59
N ARG A 120 -6.57 20.66 -1.91
CA ARG A 120 -7.87 20.01 -2.01
C ARG A 120 -8.30 19.53 -0.64
N ASP A 121 -9.44 20.05 -0.19
CA ASP A 121 -10.06 19.61 1.04
C ASP A 121 -11.00 18.41 0.77
N TYR A 122 -10.73 17.32 1.48
CA TYR A 122 -11.52 16.09 1.45
C TYR A 122 -12.36 15.89 2.71
N SER A 123 -12.31 16.83 3.67
CA SER A 123 -12.80 16.62 5.03
C SER A 123 -14.27 16.21 5.09
N LYS A 124 -15.16 16.78 4.26
CA LYS A 124 -16.57 16.34 4.21
C LYS A 124 -16.72 14.86 3.84
N ARG A 125 -16.06 14.41 2.78
CA ARG A 125 -16.14 13.01 2.32
C ARG A 125 -15.41 12.05 3.26
N LEU A 126 -14.35 12.53 3.90
CA LEU A 126 -13.67 11.78 4.96
C LEU A 126 -14.56 11.64 6.19
N GLN A 127 -15.34 12.68 6.53
CA GLN A 127 -16.30 12.65 7.62
C GLN A 127 -17.42 11.65 7.33
N GLU A 128 -17.93 11.62 6.11
CA GLU A 128 -18.90 10.60 5.66
C GLU A 128 -18.33 9.17 5.82
N ARG A 129 -17.02 8.98 5.54
CA ARG A 129 -16.37 7.67 5.60
C ARG A 129 -15.99 7.22 7.02
N PHE A 130 -15.38 8.10 7.81
CA PHE A 130 -14.78 7.77 9.10
C PHE A 130 -15.60 8.25 10.30
N GLY A 131 -16.65 9.02 10.05
CA GLY A 131 -17.57 9.51 11.07
C GLY A 131 -16.85 10.27 12.17
N ALA A 132 -17.35 10.11 13.39
CA ALA A 132 -16.84 10.79 14.58
C ALA A 132 -15.40 10.43 14.94
N ARG A 133 -14.73 9.48 14.27
CA ARG A 133 -13.32 9.14 14.53
C ARG A 133 -12.33 9.94 13.68
N LEU A 134 -12.79 10.67 12.65
CA LEU A 134 -11.92 11.55 11.88
C LEU A 134 -11.35 12.65 12.78
N ASN A 135 -10.03 12.85 12.71
CA ASN A 135 -9.32 13.90 13.45
C ASN A 135 -9.44 13.81 14.99
N GLN A 136 -9.91 12.67 15.53
CA GLN A 136 -10.09 12.49 16.97
C GLN A 136 -8.91 11.71 17.56
N PRO A 137 -7.89 12.40 18.13
CA PRO A 137 -6.81 11.72 18.80
C PRO A 137 -7.33 10.93 20.00
N ILE A 138 -6.80 9.72 20.19
CA ILE A 138 -6.98 9.01 21.45
C ILE A 138 -6.04 9.66 22.46
N THR A 139 -6.62 10.47 23.34
CA THR A 139 -5.87 11.24 24.34
C THR A 139 -5.19 10.31 25.35
N LYS A 140 -4.09 10.77 25.96
CA LYS A 140 -3.24 9.94 26.85
C LYS A 140 -3.99 9.36 28.06
N ASP A 141 -5.05 10.02 28.50
CA ASP A 141 -5.97 9.59 29.56
C ASP A 141 -6.93 8.47 29.12
N LYS A 142 -7.12 8.28 27.81
CA LYS A 142 -8.04 7.28 27.23
C LYS A 142 -7.33 6.05 26.66
N ILE A 143 -6.00 6.00 26.73
CA ILE A 143 -5.18 4.86 26.30
C ILE A 143 -4.37 4.35 27.50
N SER A 144 -4.25 3.03 27.63
CA SER A 144 -3.41 2.45 28.68
C SER A 144 -1.95 2.86 28.47
N ALA A 145 -1.17 2.98 29.55
CA ALA A 145 0.26 3.29 29.44
C ALA A 145 1.01 2.23 28.62
N GLY A 146 0.59 0.96 28.70
CA GLY A 146 1.12 -0.14 27.91
C GLY A 146 0.84 0.03 26.42
N ASP A 147 -0.40 0.34 26.04
CA ASP A 147 -0.79 0.53 24.64
C ASP A 147 -0.18 1.79 24.02
N LEU A 148 -0.04 2.86 24.81
CA LEU A 148 0.68 4.06 24.38
C LEU A 148 2.15 3.75 24.10
N THR A 149 2.81 3.03 25.00
CA THR A 149 4.20 2.60 24.83
C THR A 149 4.37 1.71 23.60
N LYS A 150 3.45 0.75 23.41
CA LYS A 150 3.39 -0.11 22.22
C LYS A 150 3.31 0.72 20.94
N SER A 151 2.33 1.61 20.88
CA SER A 151 2.07 2.44 19.69
C SER A 151 3.23 3.36 19.36
N GLN A 152 3.88 3.95 20.37
CA GLN A 152 5.07 4.78 20.20
C GLN A 152 6.27 3.98 19.66
N LYS A 153 6.51 2.77 20.18
CA LYS A 153 7.60 1.90 19.68
C LYS A 153 7.36 1.47 18.24
N ILE A 154 6.15 1.04 17.90
CA ILE A 154 5.79 0.68 16.52
C ILE A 154 5.98 1.88 15.61
N PHE A 155 5.49 3.06 15.99
CA PHE A 155 5.63 4.26 15.17
C PHE A 155 7.09 4.66 14.93
N ARG A 156 7.95 4.56 15.96
CA ARG A 156 9.40 4.79 15.82
C ARG A 156 10.05 3.81 14.85
N GLU A 157 9.64 2.54 14.85
CA GLU A 157 10.16 1.54 13.92
C GLU A 157 9.66 1.73 12.48
N ILE A 158 8.49 2.34 12.29
CA ILE A 158 8.02 2.80 10.97
C ILE A 158 8.87 4.00 10.53
N GLN A 159 9.04 5.00 11.40
CA GLN A 159 9.88 6.18 11.14
C GLN A 159 11.28 5.76 10.71
N ARG A 160 11.92 4.88 11.47
CA ARG A 160 13.24 4.31 11.14
C ARG A 160 13.28 3.62 9.77
N ALA A 161 12.18 3.08 9.27
CA ALA A 161 12.16 2.45 7.96
C ALA A 161 12.00 3.47 6.81
N VAL A 162 11.26 4.55 7.05
CA VAL A 162 10.80 5.47 5.99
C VAL A 162 11.41 6.87 6.04
N ASP A 163 12.03 7.28 7.14
CA ASP A 163 12.69 8.59 7.24
C ASP A 163 13.82 8.65 6.22
N ARG A 164 13.86 9.73 5.46
CA ARG A 164 14.90 9.99 4.45
C ARG A 164 15.72 11.24 4.78
N ASN A 165 15.48 11.84 5.95
CA ASN A 165 16.32 12.90 6.50
C ASN A 165 17.45 12.33 7.39
N ARG A 166 17.31 11.08 7.88
CA ARG A 166 18.25 10.43 8.81
C ARG A 166 19.45 9.71 8.16
N GLY A 167 19.64 9.85 6.85
CA GLY A 167 20.75 9.21 6.11
C GLY A 167 20.41 7.82 5.54
N LEU A 168 21.35 7.23 4.78
CA LEU A 168 21.11 6.06 3.91
C LEU A 168 20.99 4.70 4.62
N GLN A 169 21.54 4.52 5.83
CA GLN A 169 21.57 3.22 6.52
C GLN A 169 20.17 2.66 6.81
N GLU A 170 19.19 3.54 7.00
CA GLU A 170 17.80 3.16 7.28
C GLU A 170 17.04 2.64 6.05
N SER A 171 17.52 2.97 4.84
CA SER A 171 16.99 2.38 3.60
C SER A 171 17.26 0.88 3.49
N GLU A 172 18.24 0.35 4.23
CA GLU A 172 18.55 -1.08 4.27
C GLU A 172 17.40 -1.91 4.85
N LEU A 173 16.54 -1.32 5.70
CA LEU A 173 15.33 -2.01 6.19
C LEU A 173 14.35 -2.35 5.06
N MET A 174 14.47 -1.71 3.90
CA MET A 174 13.61 -1.97 2.74
C MET A 174 14.12 -3.11 1.86
N PHE A 175 15.41 -3.42 1.91
CA PHE A 175 16.05 -4.28 0.92
C PHE A 175 16.65 -5.55 1.52
N MET A 176 16.56 -6.64 0.76
CA MET A 176 17.30 -7.88 0.99
C MET A 176 17.49 -8.61 -0.34
N ALA A 177 18.20 -9.73 -0.35
CA ALA A 177 18.31 -10.54 -1.56
C ALA A 177 16.94 -11.15 -1.94
N SER A 178 16.58 -11.16 -3.22
CA SER A 178 15.28 -11.67 -3.69
C SER A 178 15.00 -13.11 -3.28
N ALA A 179 16.04 -13.97 -3.26
CA ALA A 179 15.89 -15.36 -2.82
C ALA A 179 15.50 -15.45 -1.34
N GLN A 180 16.11 -14.64 -0.49
CA GLN A 180 15.75 -14.53 0.93
C GLN A 180 14.35 -13.94 1.08
N ALA A 181 13.98 -12.94 0.28
CA ALA A 181 12.64 -12.35 0.32
C ALA A 181 11.54 -13.37 -0.01
N ILE A 182 11.78 -14.25 -0.98
CA ILE A 182 10.87 -15.36 -1.31
C ILE A 182 10.76 -16.33 -0.13
N GLU A 183 11.87 -16.70 0.50
CA GLU A 183 11.88 -17.58 1.67
C GLU A 183 11.12 -16.97 2.84
N GLN A 184 11.39 -15.71 3.18
CA GLN A 184 10.70 -14.99 4.26
C GLN A 184 9.21 -14.84 3.99
N SER A 185 8.82 -14.54 2.75
CA SER A 185 7.40 -14.49 2.36
C SER A 185 6.71 -15.86 2.55
N LYS A 186 7.35 -16.98 2.15
CA LYS A 186 6.82 -18.33 2.41
C LYS A 186 6.73 -18.64 3.90
N LYS A 187 7.77 -18.28 4.67
CA LYS A 187 7.83 -18.52 6.10
C LYS A 187 6.72 -17.77 6.83
N PHE A 188 6.49 -16.51 6.46
CA PHE A 188 5.38 -15.73 6.96
C PHE A 188 4.02 -16.40 6.68
N GLU A 189 3.78 -16.86 5.46
CA GLU A 189 2.53 -17.54 5.11
C GLU A 189 2.31 -18.87 5.84
N ALA A 190 3.40 -19.60 6.12
CA ALA A 190 3.37 -20.91 6.74
C ALA A 190 3.23 -20.83 8.27
N SER A 191 3.92 -19.89 8.91
CA SER A 191 4.06 -19.84 10.37
C SER A 191 3.76 -18.49 11.01
N GLY A 192 3.46 -17.46 10.23
CA GLY A 192 3.29 -16.09 10.72
C GLY A 192 4.61 -15.41 11.14
N ASP A 193 5.78 -16.00 10.83
CA ASP A 193 7.06 -15.41 11.20
C ASP A 193 7.36 -14.16 10.36
N ILE A 194 7.60 -13.04 11.03
CA ILE A 194 7.77 -11.73 10.38
C ILE A 194 9.26 -11.38 10.34
N ALA A 195 9.80 -11.22 9.14
CA ALA A 195 11.16 -10.72 8.94
C ALA A 195 11.31 -9.30 9.53
N LYS A 196 12.54 -8.96 9.96
CA LYS A 196 12.82 -7.63 10.55
C LYS A 196 13.38 -6.61 9.55
N SER A 197 13.63 -7.03 8.32
CA SER A 197 14.15 -6.19 7.22
C SER A 197 13.62 -6.68 5.86
N GLY A 198 13.95 -5.95 4.80
CA GLY A 198 13.58 -6.31 3.43
C GLY A 198 12.13 -5.98 3.07
N ALA A 199 11.48 -5.03 3.74
CA ALA A 199 10.05 -4.79 3.60
C ALA A 199 9.61 -4.59 2.13
N TRP A 200 10.36 -3.82 1.35
CA TRP A 200 10.05 -3.63 -0.07
C TRP A 200 10.30 -4.91 -0.88
N THR A 201 11.42 -5.58 -0.64
CA THR A 201 11.79 -6.79 -1.42
C THR A 201 10.83 -7.94 -1.15
N ILE A 202 10.45 -8.15 0.12
CA ILE A 202 9.45 -9.15 0.52
C ILE A 202 8.10 -8.82 -0.13
N ALA A 203 7.59 -7.61 0.05
CA ALA A 203 6.30 -7.23 -0.50
C ALA A 203 6.23 -7.35 -2.03
N THR A 204 7.23 -6.80 -2.73
CA THR A 204 7.20 -6.68 -4.19
C THR A 204 7.71 -7.93 -4.90
N GLU A 205 8.78 -8.54 -4.41
CA GLU A 205 9.43 -9.67 -5.07
C GLU A 205 9.09 -11.01 -4.44
N GLY A 206 8.97 -11.06 -3.11
CA GLY A 206 8.63 -12.27 -2.36
C GLY A 206 7.15 -12.62 -2.43
N THR A 207 6.26 -11.64 -2.29
CA THR A 207 4.82 -11.86 -2.16
C THR A 207 4.10 -11.52 -3.47
N ALA A 208 4.17 -10.27 -3.93
CA ALA A 208 3.36 -9.81 -5.07
C ALA A 208 3.70 -10.49 -6.40
N LYS A 209 5.00 -10.70 -6.70
CA LYS A 209 5.42 -11.48 -7.88
C LYS A 209 4.95 -12.94 -7.77
N ARG A 210 5.10 -13.57 -6.61
CA ARG A 210 4.70 -14.98 -6.39
C ARG A 210 3.20 -15.20 -6.57
N HIS A 211 2.39 -14.24 -6.19
CA HIS A 211 0.93 -14.31 -6.27
C HIS A 211 0.33 -13.60 -7.50
N GLY A 212 1.17 -13.15 -8.45
CA GLY A 212 0.70 -12.64 -9.73
C GLY A 212 0.13 -11.22 -9.74
N PHE A 213 0.42 -10.39 -8.73
CA PHE A 213 -0.07 -9.00 -8.62
C PHE A 213 1.04 -7.93 -8.51
N GLY A 214 2.23 -8.23 -9.03
CA GLY A 214 3.43 -7.37 -8.93
C GLY A 214 3.33 -5.95 -9.50
N ASN A 215 2.28 -5.61 -10.26
CA ASN A 215 2.15 -4.30 -10.90
C ASN A 215 1.64 -3.19 -9.95
N VAL A 216 0.96 -3.53 -8.85
CA VAL A 216 0.34 -2.55 -7.92
C VAL A 216 0.46 -2.94 -6.43
N PRO A 217 1.64 -3.34 -5.91
CA PRO A 217 1.78 -3.80 -4.52
C PRO A 217 1.88 -2.67 -3.48
N CYS A 218 1.21 -1.53 -3.68
CA CYS A 218 1.33 -0.38 -2.76
C CYS A 218 0.80 -0.70 -1.35
N ALA A 219 -0.39 -1.32 -1.26
CA ALA A 219 -0.97 -1.75 0.01
C ALA A 219 -0.22 -2.93 0.63
N GLU A 220 0.29 -3.86 -0.19
CA GLU A 220 1.14 -4.97 0.27
C GLU A 220 2.42 -4.42 0.91
N PHE A 221 3.07 -3.48 0.23
CA PHE A 221 4.29 -2.85 0.71
C PHE A 221 4.08 -2.10 2.03
N MET A 222 3.05 -1.26 2.13
CA MET A 222 2.75 -0.58 3.40
C MET A 222 2.37 -1.58 4.51
N SER A 223 1.69 -2.67 4.17
CA SER A 223 1.38 -3.73 5.14
C SER A 223 2.66 -4.37 5.67
N GLU A 224 3.59 -4.77 4.80
CA GLU A 224 4.87 -5.34 5.20
C GLU A 224 5.67 -4.36 6.08
N VAL A 225 5.74 -3.07 5.72
CA VAL A 225 6.40 -2.05 6.58
C VAL A 225 5.84 -2.05 8.01
N ILE A 226 4.51 -2.13 8.15
CA ILE A 226 3.85 -2.19 9.46
C ILE A 226 4.14 -3.52 10.15
N ARG A 227 4.05 -4.66 9.46
CA ARG A 227 4.35 -5.98 10.03
C ARG A 227 5.76 -6.01 10.62
N GLN A 228 6.76 -5.57 9.87
CA GLN A 228 8.14 -5.57 10.34
C GLN A 228 8.36 -4.58 11.49
N ALA A 229 7.64 -3.45 11.51
CA ALA A 229 7.70 -2.51 12.63
C ALA A 229 7.19 -3.14 13.93
N TYR A 230 6.13 -3.94 13.90
CA TYR A 230 5.68 -4.73 15.05
C TYR A 230 6.75 -5.72 15.52
N ALA A 231 7.34 -6.48 14.57
CA ALA A 231 8.37 -7.47 14.88
C ALA A 231 9.64 -6.84 15.49
N ARG A 232 10.05 -5.65 15.02
CA ARG A 232 11.18 -4.90 15.59
C ARG A 232 10.85 -4.27 16.93
N ALA A 233 9.62 -3.78 17.11
CA ALA A 233 9.15 -3.21 18.37
C ALA A 233 8.93 -4.26 19.48
N GLY A 234 8.94 -5.55 19.12
CA GLY A 234 8.79 -6.67 20.06
C GLY A 234 7.34 -6.98 20.42
N TYR A 235 6.39 -6.66 19.54
CA TYR A 235 4.96 -6.91 19.75
C TYR A 235 4.43 -7.92 18.73
N ASP A 236 3.55 -8.79 19.20
CA ASP A 236 2.80 -9.71 18.35
C ASP A 236 1.74 -8.93 17.56
N LEU A 237 1.88 -8.94 16.23
CA LEU A 237 0.95 -8.29 15.31
C LEU A 237 -0.47 -8.84 15.42
N THR A 238 -0.61 -10.14 15.72
CA THR A 238 -1.91 -10.83 15.70
C THR A 238 -2.86 -10.37 16.80
N VAL A 239 -2.32 -9.73 17.84
CA VAL A 239 -3.12 -9.06 18.88
C VAL A 239 -3.97 -7.94 18.27
N ASP A 240 -3.40 -7.18 17.34
CA ASP A 240 -4.05 -6.01 16.75
C ASP A 240 -4.69 -6.34 15.38
N PHE A 241 -4.11 -7.26 14.61
CA PHE A 241 -4.56 -7.62 13.25
C PHE A 241 -4.76 -9.13 13.13
N ASN A 242 -6.01 -9.58 13.06
CA ASN A 242 -6.35 -11.01 12.99
C ASN A 242 -7.67 -11.28 12.26
N ASP A 243 -7.85 -12.55 11.90
CA ASP A 243 -9.02 -13.03 11.15
C ASP A 243 -10.32 -12.80 11.94
N LYS A 244 -10.28 -12.97 13.26
CA LYS A 244 -11.44 -12.78 14.14
C LYS A 244 -11.99 -11.36 14.05
N ASN A 245 -11.11 -10.36 13.99
CA ASN A 245 -11.48 -8.94 13.86
C ASN A 245 -11.70 -8.51 12.40
N LYS A 246 -11.48 -9.43 11.43
CA LYS A 246 -11.58 -9.19 9.98
C LYS A 246 -10.75 -7.95 9.58
N ASN A 247 -9.52 -7.85 10.07
CA ASN A 247 -8.62 -6.71 9.87
C ASN A 247 -7.18 -7.14 9.57
N ASN A 248 -6.97 -8.18 8.76
CA ASN A 248 -5.63 -8.68 8.49
C ASN A 248 -4.75 -7.69 7.72
N LEU A 249 -3.44 -7.75 7.99
CA LEU A 249 -2.38 -7.16 7.16
C LEU A 249 -1.64 -8.23 6.34
N ILE A 250 -2.34 -9.34 6.06
CA ILE A 250 -1.84 -10.51 5.38
C ILE A 250 -2.62 -10.66 4.09
N TRP A 251 -1.92 -10.61 2.96
CA TRP A 251 -2.56 -10.68 1.67
C TRP A 251 -2.00 -11.86 0.89
N LYS A 252 -2.87 -12.85 0.64
CA LYS A 252 -2.59 -13.99 -0.26
C LYS A 252 -3.01 -13.69 -1.71
N GLU A 253 -3.62 -12.53 -1.89
CA GLU A 253 -4.14 -11.98 -3.14
C GLU A 253 -3.83 -10.48 -3.17
N THR A 254 -4.29 -9.77 -4.21
CA THR A 254 -3.97 -8.36 -4.36
C THR A 254 -4.45 -7.55 -3.15
N ALA A 255 -3.50 -6.99 -2.39
CA ALA A 255 -3.80 -6.07 -1.30
C ALA A 255 -4.50 -4.82 -1.84
N SER A 256 -5.67 -4.49 -1.30
CA SER A 256 -6.41 -3.30 -1.71
C SER A 256 -6.14 -2.13 -0.75
N VAL A 257 -6.05 -0.91 -1.28
CA VAL A 257 -5.85 0.30 -0.45
C VAL A 257 -7.03 0.51 0.50
N THR A 258 -8.26 0.24 0.04
CA THR A 258 -9.45 0.22 0.90
C THR A 258 -9.30 -0.80 2.04
N GLY A 259 -8.79 -2.00 1.73
CA GLY A 259 -8.58 -3.09 2.68
C GLY A 259 -7.60 -2.71 3.78
N LEU A 260 -6.42 -2.20 3.41
CA LEU A 260 -5.43 -1.69 4.36
C LEU A 260 -6.02 -0.58 5.24
N SER A 261 -6.69 0.40 4.66
CA SER A 261 -7.31 1.51 5.40
C SER A 261 -8.36 1.00 6.41
N LYS A 262 -9.20 0.03 6.01
CA LYS A 262 -10.18 -0.61 6.91
C LYS A 262 -9.48 -1.40 8.02
N ALA A 263 -8.41 -2.12 7.70
CA ALA A 263 -7.67 -2.93 8.67
C ALA A 263 -7.05 -2.06 9.78
N LEU A 264 -6.38 -0.97 9.39
CA LEU A 264 -5.81 0.00 10.33
C LEU A 264 -6.90 0.65 11.20
N PHE A 265 -8.00 1.08 10.59
CA PHE A 265 -9.09 1.71 11.32
C PHE A 265 -9.70 0.80 12.39
N LYS A 266 -9.89 -0.49 12.06
CA LYS A 266 -10.35 -1.51 13.00
C LYS A 266 -9.33 -1.82 14.10
N ALA A 267 -8.04 -1.78 13.79
CA ALA A 267 -6.96 -1.91 14.76
C ALA A 267 -6.76 -0.66 15.64
N GLY A 268 -7.67 0.32 15.60
CA GLY A 268 -7.64 1.50 16.45
C GLY A 268 -6.79 2.65 15.91
N TRP A 269 -6.17 2.52 14.73
CA TRP A 269 -5.44 3.62 14.12
C TRP A 269 -6.39 4.79 13.80
N VAL A 270 -5.89 6.01 13.98
CA VAL A 270 -6.69 7.23 13.88
C VAL A 270 -6.48 7.86 12.50
N PRO A 271 -7.55 8.11 11.72
CA PRO A 271 -7.46 8.86 10.48
C PRO A 271 -7.42 10.37 10.75
N TYR A 272 -6.49 11.06 10.10
CA TYR A 272 -6.34 12.51 10.14
C TYR A 272 -6.44 13.08 8.72
N SER A 273 -7.24 14.14 8.55
CA SER A 273 -7.32 14.92 7.32
C SER A 273 -5.97 15.57 7.05
N ALA A 274 -5.41 15.30 5.87
CA ALA A 274 -4.15 15.88 5.46
C ALA A 274 -4.26 17.40 5.20
N HIS A 275 -5.49 17.90 5.02
CA HIS A 275 -5.75 19.34 4.88
C HIS A 275 -5.69 20.08 6.23
N GLU A 276 -6.07 19.42 7.33
CA GLU A 276 -6.12 20.01 8.67
C GLU A 276 -4.82 19.76 9.46
N PHE A 277 -4.21 18.59 9.27
CA PHE A 277 -3.02 18.14 9.98
C PHE A 277 -1.84 17.90 9.04
N ARG A 278 -0.64 18.14 9.57
CA ARG A 278 0.64 17.80 8.96
C ARG A 278 0.92 16.32 9.19
N ALA A 279 1.19 15.58 8.13
CA ALA A 279 1.59 14.18 8.24
C ALA A 279 3.03 14.11 8.82
N PRO A 280 3.24 13.55 10.02
CA PRO A 280 4.59 13.33 10.52
C PRO A 280 5.31 12.26 9.68
N VAL A 281 6.64 12.26 9.68
CA VAL A 281 7.43 11.15 9.14
C VAL A 281 6.93 9.84 9.76
N GLY A 282 6.73 8.82 8.93
CA GLY A 282 6.13 7.54 9.33
C GLY A 282 4.62 7.45 9.14
N ALA A 283 3.92 8.55 8.87
CA ALA A 283 2.47 8.50 8.61
C ALA A 283 2.15 7.70 7.35
N ILE A 284 1.14 6.82 7.44
CA ILE A 284 0.66 6.05 6.29
C ILE A 284 -0.39 6.88 5.56
N MET A 285 -0.03 7.33 4.36
CA MET A 285 -0.77 8.26 3.53
C MET A 285 -1.69 7.50 2.57
N PHE A 286 -2.87 8.07 2.34
CA PHE A 286 -3.86 7.51 1.43
C PHE A 286 -4.26 8.55 0.37
N HIS A 287 -4.21 8.12 -0.88
CA HIS A 287 -4.67 8.93 -2.00
C HIS A 287 -6.19 9.13 -1.95
N THR A 288 -6.63 10.39 -2.02
CA THR A 288 -8.01 10.85 -1.94
C THR A 288 -8.78 10.24 -0.75
N LEU A 289 -9.83 9.48 -1.02
CA LEU A 289 -10.67 8.83 -0.03
C LEU A 289 -10.14 7.45 0.37
N GLY A 290 -8.97 7.01 -0.12
CA GLY A 290 -8.42 5.69 0.17
C GLY A 290 -9.32 4.54 -0.33
N LEU A 291 -10.03 4.76 -1.43
CA LEU A 291 -10.87 3.77 -2.12
C LEU A 291 -10.12 3.20 -3.32
N SER A 292 -10.13 1.88 -3.51
CA SER A 292 -9.49 1.21 -4.66
C SER A 292 -10.26 1.45 -5.98
N PRO A 293 -9.58 1.56 -7.14
CA PRO A 293 -8.13 1.61 -7.31
C PRO A 293 -7.55 2.94 -6.81
N SER A 294 -6.49 2.88 -6.00
CA SER A 294 -5.82 4.05 -5.43
C SER A 294 -4.39 3.70 -5.02
N HIS A 295 -3.70 4.66 -4.41
CA HIS A 295 -2.31 4.54 -3.99
C HIS A 295 -2.15 4.80 -2.49
N THR A 296 -1.12 4.20 -1.91
CA THR A 296 -0.72 4.43 -0.52
C THR A 296 0.80 4.46 -0.42
N TYR A 297 1.31 5.27 0.50
CA TYR A 297 2.72 5.57 0.67
C TYR A 297 2.97 6.05 2.09
N ALA A 298 4.23 6.15 2.50
CA ALA A 298 4.61 6.73 3.78
C ALA A 298 5.18 8.14 3.61
N ALA A 299 4.88 9.03 4.55
CA ALA A 299 5.58 10.30 4.68
C ALA A 299 7.04 10.04 5.12
N ALA A 300 7.99 10.59 4.38
CA ALA A 300 9.43 10.37 4.56
C ALA A 300 10.22 11.67 4.80
N GLY A 301 9.54 12.82 4.74
CA GLY A 301 10.09 14.16 4.97
C GLY A 301 9.25 14.97 5.95
N LEU A 302 9.85 16.02 6.52
CA LEU A 302 9.20 16.92 7.46
C LEU A 302 8.13 17.82 6.82
N ASP A 303 8.22 18.05 5.51
CA ASP A 303 7.29 18.85 4.72
C ASP A 303 6.18 18.02 4.06
N GLY A 304 6.18 16.70 4.25
CA GLY A 304 5.25 15.77 3.61
C GLY A 304 5.43 15.61 2.09
N LEU A 305 6.45 16.23 1.49
CA LEU A 305 6.72 16.19 0.05
C LEU A 305 7.80 15.18 -0.34
N LEU A 306 8.52 14.64 0.64
CA LEU A 306 9.33 13.44 0.48
C LEU A 306 8.52 12.23 0.95
N ILE A 307 8.41 11.21 0.10
CA ILE A 307 7.62 10.01 0.36
C ILE A 307 8.39 8.73 0.06
N VAL A 308 7.92 7.61 0.60
CA VAL A 308 8.37 6.26 0.24
C VAL A 308 7.15 5.45 -0.22
N ASP A 309 7.26 4.85 -1.40
CA ASP A 309 6.23 3.98 -1.97
C ASP A 309 6.84 2.76 -2.67
N ASN A 310 6.02 1.87 -3.25
CA ASN A 310 6.52 0.68 -3.91
C ASN A 310 7.30 0.97 -5.21
N GLY A 311 7.08 2.12 -5.85
CA GLY A 311 7.80 2.55 -7.05
C GLY A 311 9.05 3.38 -6.74
N ALA A 312 9.24 3.79 -5.49
CA ALA A 312 10.35 4.58 -5.00
C ALA A 312 10.67 4.24 -3.53
N PRO A 313 11.13 3.01 -3.24
CA PRO A 313 11.44 2.57 -1.87
C PRO A 313 12.58 3.35 -1.21
N LYS A 314 13.51 3.88 -2.01
CA LYS A 314 14.60 4.76 -1.54
C LYS A 314 14.14 6.19 -1.25
N GLY A 315 12.91 6.54 -1.60
CA GLY A 315 12.37 7.89 -1.46
C GLY A 315 12.10 8.54 -2.81
N ARG A 316 11.05 9.37 -2.86
CA ARG A 316 10.71 10.22 -4.01
C ARG A 316 10.40 11.63 -3.51
N ASP A 317 11.05 12.60 -4.13
CA ASP A 317 10.72 14.01 -3.96
C ASP A 317 9.55 14.38 -4.90
N LEU A 318 8.40 14.72 -4.31
CA LEU A 318 7.21 15.10 -5.07
C LEU A 318 7.36 16.46 -5.75
N ARG A 319 8.24 17.36 -5.28
CA ARG A 319 8.50 18.67 -5.93
C ARG A 319 9.06 18.52 -7.33
N GLN A 320 9.79 17.43 -7.57
CA GLN A 320 10.38 17.11 -8.88
C GLN A 320 9.49 16.18 -9.72
N THR A 321 8.33 15.79 -9.20
CA THR A 321 7.40 14.88 -9.89
C THR A 321 6.44 15.66 -10.79
N LYS A 322 6.13 15.11 -11.97
CA LYS A 322 5.19 15.73 -12.92
C LYS A 322 3.80 15.90 -12.29
N ALA A 323 3.16 17.06 -12.53
CA ALA A 323 1.84 17.38 -11.99
C ALA A 323 0.77 16.32 -12.30
N LYS A 324 0.77 15.76 -13.52
CA LYS A 324 -0.16 14.68 -13.90
C LYS A 324 0.01 13.43 -13.01
N THR A 325 1.24 13.03 -12.72
CA THR A 325 1.52 11.88 -11.85
C THR A 325 1.08 12.16 -10.42
N MET A 326 1.35 13.36 -9.91
CA MET A 326 0.88 13.75 -8.57
C MET A 326 -0.65 13.74 -8.47
N ASN A 327 -1.35 14.21 -9.50
CA ASN A 327 -2.82 14.21 -9.54
C ASN A 327 -3.42 12.80 -9.50
N LEU A 328 -2.73 11.82 -10.11
CA LEU A 328 -3.20 10.44 -10.21
C LEU A 328 -2.82 9.56 -9.01
N MET A 329 -1.70 9.84 -8.36
CA MET A 329 -1.10 8.94 -7.37
C MET A 329 -0.91 9.56 -5.99
N PHE A 330 -0.72 10.88 -5.90
CA PHE A 330 -0.23 11.53 -4.67
C PHE A 330 -1.10 12.71 -4.24
N ASN A 331 -2.33 12.81 -4.73
CA ASN A 331 -3.34 13.72 -4.21
C ASN A 331 -3.90 13.19 -2.86
N THR A 332 -3.19 13.47 -1.77
CA THR A 332 -3.51 12.97 -0.41
C THR A 332 -4.83 13.54 0.09
N GLY A 333 -5.74 12.69 0.58
CA GLY A 333 -6.87 13.16 1.38
C GLY A 333 -6.64 13.04 2.88
N PHE A 334 -6.11 11.89 3.33
CA PHE A 334 -5.89 11.61 4.74
C PHE A 334 -4.66 10.73 4.96
N PHE A 335 -4.24 10.64 6.21
CA PHE A 335 -3.24 9.70 6.68
C PHE A 335 -3.70 9.04 7.97
N MET A 336 -3.11 7.91 8.33
CA MET A 336 -3.40 7.21 9.56
C MET A 336 -2.17 7.09 10.45
N LEU A 337 -2.39 7.20 11.76
CA LEU A 337 -1.36 7.02 12.78
C LEU A 337 -1.80 5.98 13.82
N PRO A 338 -0.84 5.28 14.47
CA PRO A 338 -1.13 4.44 15.62
C PRO A 338 -1.86 5.23 16.73
N PRO A 339 -2.67 4.56 17.57
CA PRO A 339 -3.40 5.22 18.64
C PRO A 339 -2.44 5.90 19.63
N GLY A 340 -2.84 7.06 20.16
CA GLY A 340 -2.00 7.86 21.07
C GLY A 340 -0.92 8.71 20.39
N ILE A 341 -0.79 8.65 19.07
CA ILE A 341 0.06 9.57 18.29
C ILE A 341 -0.81 10.69 17.71
N THR A 342 -0.49 11.93 18.08
CA THR A 342 -1.21 13.13 17.64
C THR A 342 -0.33 13.96 16.71
N PRO A 343 -0.76 14.24 15.48
CA PRO A 343 -0.03 15.10 14.55
C PRO A 343 -0.23 16.58 14.88
N TYR A 344 0.65 17.42 14.35
CA TYR A 344 0.50 18.88 14.41
C TYR A 344 -0.53 19.37 13.39
N ARG A 345 -1.27 20.42 13.73
CA ARG A 345 -2.12 21.14 12.78
C ARG A 345 -1.27 22.01 11.87
N TRP A 346 -1.80 22.35 10.69
CA TRP A 346 -1.14 23.32 9.82
C TRP A 346 -1.03 24.71 10.45
N SER A 347 -1.95 25.06 11.35
CA SER A 347 -1.97 26.32 12.11
C SER A 347 -0.96 26.40 13.24
N ASP A 348 -0.32 25.29 13.61
CA ASP A 348 0.59 25.27 14.76
C ASP A 348 1.92 25.94 14.36
N GLU A 349 2.30 27.01 15.08
CA GLU A 349 3.44 27.88 14.75
C GLU A 349 4.82 27.23 14.98
N LYS A 350 4.89 26.09 15.70
CA LYS A 350 6.16 25.42 16.03
C LYS A 350 6.16 23.96 15.62
N ILE A 351 7.08 23.64 14.71
CA ILE A 351 7.56 22.27 14.52
C ILE A 351 8.65 22.07 15.59
N PRO A 352 8.51 21.19 16.57
CA PRO A 352 9.67 20.74 17.31
C PRO A 352 10.53 19.94 16.35
N MET A 353 11.62 20.55 15.90
CA MET A 353 12.73 19.81 15.31
C MET A 353 13.42 19.08 16.46
N SER A 354 13.12 17.79 16.63
CA SER A 354 13.82 16.92 17.58
C SER A 354 14.25 15.64 16.91
#